data_AF-A0A849A5V6-F1
#
_entry.id   AF-A0A849A5V6-F1
#
_cell.length_a   1.000
_cell.length_b   1.000
_cell.length_c   1.000
_cell.angle_alpha   90.00
_cell.angle_beta   90.00
_cell.angle_gamma   90.00
#
_symmetry.space_group_name_H-M   'P 1'
#
loop_
_entity.id
_entity.type
_entity.pdbx_description
1 polymer ?
#
loop_
_entity_poly.entity_id
_entity_poly.type
_entity_poly.pdbx_seq_one_letter_code
_entity_poly.pdbx_strand_id
1 'polypeptide(L)'
;MTTPAERPRRGGFLNNLSAALTPPVIEDDDPSKPLVAPRGIIVSTVLSILAGLLFTYMGVMSVANLNSDLDKAVASYQQDTAKCRQEFGQTGGSGINGEAKPAENAAQDVKDRAANCNKYTSATVTQDMRDNAKSRTTIISVAFIILGIAAMAAGWFLRQGAAWARRLLVGVVAVTMLATMFLGVSNLLTLLATVALVVAVLLTYLGKGGVFFARAMARRRAAS
;
A
#
# COMPACT_ATOMS: atom_id res chain seq x y z
N MET A 1 29.88 52.36 -3.08
CA MET A 1 29.68 51.68 -1.79
C MET A 1 29.01 50.35 -2.09
N THR A 2 29.73 49.24 -1.97
CA THR A 2 29.22 47.88 -2.18
C THR A 2 28.88 47.28 -0.81
N THR A 3 27.60 47.07 -0.54
CA THR A 3 27.16 46.36 0.67
C THR A 3 27.45 44.87 0.54
N PRO A 4 28.03 44.22 1.58
CA PRO A 4 28.41 42.83 1.53
C PRO A 4 27.28 41.90 2.01
N ALA A 5 27.24 40.70 1.42
CA ALA A 5 26.69 39.45 1.97
C ALA A 5 25.15 39.26 2.02
N GLU A 6 24.51 39.11 0.86
CA GLU A 6 23.39 38.17 0.75
C GLU A 6 23.94 36.78 0.41
N ARG A 7 24.41 36.05 1.43
CA ARG A 7 24.50 34.59 1.29
C ARG A 7 23.07 34.05 1.24
N PRO A 8 22.70 33.17 0.29
CA PRO A 8 21.36 32.61 0.24
C PRO A 8 21.10 31.87 1.55
N ARG A 9 20.19 32.41 2.38
CA ARG A 9 19.73 31.76 3.61
C ARG A 9 19.17 30.40 3.20
N ARG A 10 19.86 29.32 3.57
CA ARG A 10 19.34 27.95 3.46
C ARG A 10 18.03 27.91 4.25
N GLY A 11 16.90 27.90 3.55
CA GLY A 11 15.58 27.82 4.17
C GLY A 11 15.51 26.57 5.04
N GLY A 12 15.17 26.75 6.32
CA GLY A 12 14.91 25.64 7.22
C GLY A 12 13.78 24.75 6.68
N PHE A 13 13.74 23.49 7.11
CA PHE A 13 12.74 22.51 6.67
C PHE A 13 11.30 23.05 6.69
N LEU A 14 10.96 23.83 7.73
CA LEU A 14 9.64 24.46 7.87
C LEU A 14 9.40 25.60 6.87
N ASN A 15 10.42 26.37 6.49
CA ASN A 15 10.30 27.40 5.45
C ASN A 15 10.19 26.79 4.05
N ASN A 16 10.81 25.63 3.82
CA ASN A 16 10.65 24.89 2.57
C ASN A 16 9.25 24.24 2.48
N LEU A 17 8.67 23.85 3.61
CA LEU A 17 7.28 23.37 3.71
C LEU A 17 6.27 24.50 3.48
N SER A 18 6.47 25.68 4.09
CA SER A 18 5.57 26.81 3.88
C SER A 18 5.66 27.34 2.45
N ALA A 19 6.87 27.43 1.88
CA ALA A 19 7.07 27.80 0.48
C ALA A 19 6.53 26.75 -0.52
N ALA A 20 6.42 25.48 -0.12
CA ALA A 20 5.79 24.43 -0.94
C ALA A 20 4.25 24.49 -0.91
N LEU A 21 3.68 25.10 0.14
CA LEU A 21 2.23 25.28 0.33
C LEU A 21 1.70 26.62 -0.20
N THR A 22 2.56 27.62 -0.37
CA THR A 22 2.16 28.88 -1.03
C THR A 22 1.81 28.63 -2.50
N PRO A 23 0.64 29.10 -2.97
CA PRO A 23 0.24 28.94 -4.36
C PRO A 23 1.27 29.63 -5.26
N PRO A 24 1.89 28.90 -6.19
CA PRO A 24 2.89 29.47 -7.08
C PRO A 24 2.24 30.49 -8.00
N VAL A 25 2.85 31.67 -8.15
CA VAL A 25 2.46 32.68 -9.13
C VAL A 25 2.57 32.04 -10.52
N ILE A 26 1.46 31.99 -11.25
CA ILE A 26 1.42 31.52 -12.63
C ILE A 26 1.97 32.67 -13.48
N GLU A 27 3.29 32.71 -13.71
CA GLU A 27 3.84 33.56 -14.77
C GLU A 27 3.20 33.14 -16.11
N ASP A 28 2.83 34.15 -16.91
CA ASP A 28 2.23 34.01 -18.23
C ASP A 28 2.99 32.96 -19.05
N ASP A 29 2.27 31.90 -19.44
CA ASP A 29 2.85 30.77 -20.15
C ASP A 29 3.16 31.19 -21.58
N ASP A 30 4.45 31.30 -21.92
CA ASP A 30 4.91 31.60 -23.27
C ASP A 30 4.61 30.39 -24.19
N PRO A 31 3.65 30.51 -25.13
CA PRO A 31 3.20 29.41 -25.96
C PRO A 31 4.29 28.92 -26.93
N SER A 32 5.33 29.71 -27.16
CA SER A 32 6.44 29.37 -28.08
C SER A 32 7.45 28.38 -27.49
N LYS A 33 7.48 28.19 -26.16
CA LYS A 33 8.46 27.32 -25.48
C LYS A 33 7.89 25.92 -25.22
N PRO A 34 8.65 24.83 -25.40
CA PRO A 34 8.17 23.48 -25.09
C PRO A 34 7.87 23.30 -23.59
N LEU A 35 6.79 22.60 -23.26
CA LEU A 35 6.43 22.23 -21.88
C LEU A 35 7.43 21.21 -21.34
N VAL A 36 8.41 21.68 -20.56
CA VAL A 36 9.39 20.81 -19.89
C VAL A 36 8.85 20.39 -18.51
N ALA A 37 8.78 19.08 -18.29
CA ALA A 37 8.37 18.52 -17.00
C ALA A 37 9.39 18.88 -15.90
N PRO A 38 8.96 19.43 -14.75
CA PRO A 38 9.88 19.74 -13.66
C PRO A 38 10.38 18.44 -13.00
N ARG A 39 11.54 18.51 -12.34
CA ARG A 39 12.16 17.34 -11.67
C ARG A 39 11.21 16.60 -10.73
N GLY A 40 10.32 17.31 -10.04
CA GLY A 40 9.31 16.69 -9.16
C GLY A 40 8.36 15.73 -9.90
N ILE A 41 7.97 16.06 -11.14
CA ILE A 41 7.14 15.19 -11.98
C ILE A 41 7.93 13.98 -12.49
N ILE A 42 9.21 14.17 -12.81
CA ILE A 42 10.10 13.07 -13.21
C ILE A 42 10.25 12.07 -12.05
N VAL A 43 10.55 12.56 -10.85
CA VAL A 43 10.67 11.73 -9.64
C VAL A 43 9.35 11.04 -9.32
N SER A 44 8.23 11.77 -9.36
CA SER A 44 6.89 11.20 -9.16
C SER A 44 6.56 10.10 -10.18
N THR A 45 6.95 10.28 -11.44
CA THR A 45 6.79 9.25 -12.48
C THR A 45 7.58 7.99 -12.14
N VAL A 46 8.85 8.13 -11.73
CA VAL A 46 9.68 6.97 -11.37
C VAL A 46 9.13 6.26 -10.14
N LEU A 47 8.75 7.01 -9.11
CA LEU A 47 8.19 6.44 -7.87
C LEU A 47 6.86 5.73 -8.12
N SER A 48 5.97 6.29 -8.94
CA SER A 48 4.68 5.67 -9.27
C SER A 48 4.86 4.40 -10.10
N ILE A 49 5.81 4.38 -11.05
CA ILE A 49 6.14 3.17 -11.82
C ILE A 49 6.73 2.09 -10.91
N LEU A 50 7.70 2.44 -10.04
CA LEU A 50 8.31 1.49 -9.11
C LEU A 50 7.27 0.92 -8.12
N ALA A 51 6.41 1.76 -7.57
CA ALA A 51 5.34 1.29 -6.69
C ALA A 51 4.35 0.40 -7.44
N GLY A 52 3.99 0.76 -8.67
CA GLY A 52 3.13 -0.06 -9.52
C GLY A 52 3.74 -1.43 -9.81
N LEU A 53 5.03 -1.48 -10.14
CA LEU A 53 5.79 -2.72 -10.32
C LEU A 53 5.77 -3.59 -9.06
N LEU A 54 6.00 -3.01 -7.89
CA LEU A 54 5.94 -3.72 -6.62
C LEU A 54 4.54 -4.31 -6.37
N PHE A 55 3.47 -3.55 -6.60
CA PHE A 55 2.10 -4.07 -6.43
C PHE A 55 1.78 -5.20 -7.41
N THR A 56 2.14 -5.05 -8.69
CA THR A 56 1.99 -6.15 -9.66
C THR A 56 2.82 -7.36 -9.28
N TYR A 57 4.07 -7.18 -8.84
CA TYR A 57 4.93 -8.27 -8.42
C TYR A 57 4.34 -9.02 -7.23
N MET A 58 3.88 -8.29 -6.20
CA MET A 58 3.21 -8.89 -5.04
C MET A 58 1.94 -9.63 -5.42
N GLY A 59 1.11 -9.05 -6.29
CA GLY A 59 -0.09 -9.71 -6.78
C GLY A 59 0.21 -10.99 -7.57
N VAL A 60 1.17 -10.95 -8.49
CA VAL A 60 1.59 -12.12 -9.29
C VAL A 60 2.18 -13.20 -8.40
N MET A 61 3.10 -12.85 -7.50
CA MET A 61 3.70 -13.80 -6.56
C MET A 61 2.66 -14.42 -5.63
N SER A 62 1.68 -13.63 -5.19
CA SER A 62 0.57 -14.11 -4.36
C SER A 62 -0.30 -15.12 -5.10
N VAL A 63 -0.57 -14.94 -6.40
CA VAL A 63 -1.30 -15.92 -7.21
C VAL A 63 -0.44 -17.16 -7.50
N ALA A 64 0.83 -16.97 -7.85
CA ALA A 64 1.74 -18.06 -8.20
C ALA A 64 2.02 -19.00 -7.02
N ASN A 65 2.20 -18.44 -5.82
CA ASN A 65 2.50 -19.21 -4.62
C ASN A 65 1.26 -19.61 -3.82
N LEU A 66 0.06 -19.26 -4.28
CA LEU A 66 -1.19 -19.42 -3.53
C LEU A 66 -1.40 -20.85 -3.02
N ASN A 67 -1.12 -21.86 -3.85
CA ASN A 67 -1.25 -23.26 -3.44
C ASN A 67 -0.20 -23.65 -2.39
N SER A 68 1.06 -23.22 -2.56
CA SER A 68 2.15 -23.54 -1.63
C SER A 68 1.97 -22.84 -0.28
N ASP A 69 1.55 -21.58 -0.28
CA ASP A 69 1.31 -20.82 0.95
C ASP A 69 0.08 -21.34 1.69
N LEU A 70 -0.97 -21.76 0.96
CA LEU A 70 -2.15 -22.38 1.57
C LEU A 70 -1.81 -23.74 2.17
N ASP A 71 -0.98 -24.56 1.51
CA ASP A 71 -0.55 -25.85 2.08
C ASP A 71 0.35 -25.68 3.30
N LYS A 72 1.27 -24.69 3.29
CA LYS A 72 2.05 -24.33 4.49
C LYS A 72 1.15 -23.81 5.61
N ALA A 73 0.18 -22.96 5.30
CA ALA A 73 -0.75 -22.43 6.30
C ALA A 73 -1.61 -23.55 6.91
N VAL A 74 -2.09 -24.49 6.08
CA VAL A 74 -2.84 -25.64 6.60
C VAL A 74 -1.94 -26.58 7.39
N ALA A 75 -0.71 -26.83 6.96
CA ALA A 75 0.25 -27.63 7.72
C ALA A 75 0.57 -26.99 9.08
N SER A 76 0.78 -25.67 9.13
CA SER A 76 0.98 -24.94 10.38
C SER A 76 -0.26 -25.01 11.26
N TYR A 77 -1.45 -24.76 10.71
CA TYR A 77 -2.71 -24.84 11.44
C TYR A 77 -2.95 -26.25 12.01
N GLN A 78 -2.67 -27.30 11.23
CA GLN A 78 -2.77 -28.70 11.67
C GLN A 78 -1.74 -29.03 12.77
N GLN A 79 -0.53 -28.49 12.69
CA GLN A 79 0.47 -28.63 13.76
C GLN A 79 0.04 -27.91 15.04
N ASP A 80 -0.46 -26.68 14.94
CA ASP A 80 -0.87 -25.88 16.09
C ASP A 80 -2.12 -26.45 16.76
N THR A 81 -3.08 -26.93 15.97
CA THR A 81 -4.23 -27.68 16.48
C THR A 81 -3.82 -29.01 17.12
N ALA A 82 -2.89 -29.76 16.52
CA ALA A 82 -2.38 -31.00 17.12
C ALA A 82 -1.68 -30.74 18.47
N LYS A 83 -0.86 -29.68 18.57
CA LYS A 83 -0.23 -29.25 19.83
C LYS A 83 -1.27 -28.87 20.89
N CYS A 84 -2.26 -28.04 20.52
CA CYS A 84 -3.37 -27.70 21.42
C CYS A 84 -4.14 -28.93 21.92
N ARG A 85 -4.33 -29.94 21.06
CA ARG A 85 -4.97 -31.22 21.43
C ARG A 85 -4.13 -32.04 22.38
N GLN A 86 -2.82 -32.11 22.16
CA GLN A 86 -1.91 -32.84 23.05
C GLN A 86 -1.84 -32.20 24.43
N GLU A 87 -1.79 -30.87 24.50
CA GLU A 87 -1.65 -30.15 25.78
C GLU A 87 -2.95 -30.06 26.59
N PHE A 88 -4.11 -29.84 25.93
CA PHE A 88 -5.37 -29.55 26.61
C PHE A 88 -6.49 -30.57 26.37
N GLY A 89 -6.31 -31.50 25.43
CA GLY A 89 -7.31 -32.55 25.13
C GLY A 89 -7.26 -33.75 26.09
N GLN A 90 -6.16 -33.94 26.83
CA GLN A 90 -6.01 -35.03 27.80
C GLN A 90 -6.50 -34.67 29.21
N THR A 91 -6.68 -33.38 29.51
CA THR A 91 -7.00 -32.86 30.85
C THR A 91 -8.50 -32.81 31.16
N GLY A 92 -9.34 -33.51 30.39
CA GLY A 92 -10.78 -33.65 30.64
C GLY A 92 -11.67 -32.58 29.98
N GLY A 93 -11.08 -31.59 29.31
CA GLY A 93 -11.78 -30.68 28.40
C GLY A 93 -11.73 -31.21 26.98
N SER A 94 -12.87 -31.29 26.30
CA SER A 94 -12.98 -31.80 24.93
C SER A 94 -12.28 -30.90 23.91
N GLY A 95 -10.95 -30.99 23.80
CA GLY A 95 -10.16 -30.15 22.89
C GLY A 95 -10.59 -30.24 21.43
N ILE A 96 -10.82 -29.06 20.83
CA ILE A 96 -11.17 -28.72 19.44
C ILE A 96 -12.64 -28.94 19.05
N ASN A 97 -13.52 -29.36 19.96
CA ASN A 97 -14.99 -29.25 19.81
C ASN A 97 -15.68 -28.89 21.14
N GLY A 98 -14.91 -28.42 22.12
CA GLY A 98 -15.33 -27.99 23.44
C GLY A 98 -14.25 -27.09 24.04
N GLU A 99 -14.61 -26.34 25.10
CA GLU A 99 -13.70 -25.38 25.73
C GLU A 99 -12.43 -26.09 26.23
N ALA A 100 -11.27 -25.70 25.69
CA ALA A 100 -9.98 -26.04 26.27
C ALA A 100 -9.92 -25.43 27.68
N LYS A 101 -9.95 -26.29 28.70
CA LYS A 101 -9.91 -25.89 30.10
C LYS A 101 -8.49 -26.10 30.65
N PRO A 102 -7.77 -25.02 31.03
CA PRO A 102 -6.55 -25.17 31.79
C PRO A 102 -6.88 -25.72 33.19
N ALA A 103 -5.90 -26.36 33.85
CA ALA A 103 -6.06 -26.72 35.27
C ALA A 103 -6.35 -25.46 36.12
N GLU A 104 -7.19 -25.57 37.17
CA GLU A 104 -7.64 -24.42 37.98
C GLU A 104 -6.48 -23.55 38.51
N ASN A 105 -5.33 -24.18 38.80
CA ASN A 105 -4.13 -23.54 39.34
C ASN A 105 -3.00 -23.30 38.31
N ALA A 106 -3.31 -23.37 37.01
CA ALA A 106 -2.29 -23.17 35.97
C ALA A 106 -1.80 -21.70 35.91
N ALA A 107 -0.53 -21.53 35.55
CA ALA A 107 0.08 -20.23 35.32
C ALA A 107 -0.64 -19.45 34.19
N GLN A 108 -0.55 -18.12 34.21
CA GLN A 108 -1.29 -17.23 33.31
C GLN A 108 -1.00 -17.51 31.83
N ASP A 109 0.23 -17.87 31.50
CA ASP A 109 0.67 -18.22 30.14
C ASP A 109 0.00 -19.50 29.61
N VAL A 110 -0.36 -20.43 30.50
CA VAL A 110 -1.12 -21.64 30.18
C VAL A 110 -2.59 -21.31 29.96
N LYS A 111 -3.15 -20.38 30.73
CA LYS A 111 -4.52 -19.87 30.54
C LYS A 111 -4.66 -19.11 29.22
N ASP A 112 -3.67 -18.28 28.88
CA ASP A 112 -3.64 -17.53 27.61
C ASP A 112 -3.46 -18.47 26.40
N ARG A 113 -2.66 -19.54 26.53
CA ARG A 113 -2.54 -20.58 25.50
C ARG A 113 -3.84 -21.36 25.32
N ALA A 114 -4.52 -21.76 26.41
CA ALA A 114 -5.83 -22.41 26.31
C ALA A 114 -6.88 -21.51 25.63
N ALA A 115 -6.91 -20.20 25.97
CA ALA A 115 -7.78 -19.23 25.32
C ALA A 115 -7.49 -19.06 23.82
N ASN A 116 -6.21 -19.12 23.43
CA ASN A 116 -5.83 -19.12 22.01
C ASN A 116 -6.21 -20.44 21.32
N CYS A 117 -6.14 -21.58 22.00
CA CYS A 117 -6.60 -22.86 21.45
C CYS A 117 -8.11 -22.86 21.17
N ASN A 118 -8.91 -22.12 21.96
CA ASN A 118 -10.35 -21.94 21.72
C ASN A 118 -10.67 -21.09 20.47
N LYS A 119 -9.70 -20.39 19.88
CA LYS A 119 -9.88 -19.69 18.60
C LYS A 119 -9.91 -20.64 17.41
N TYR A 120 -9.46 -21.88 17.56
CA TYR A 120 -9.52 -22.91 16.53
C TYR A 120 -10.90 -23.55 16.53
N THR A 121 -11.76 -23.11 15.61
CA THR A 121 -13.16 -23.56 15.51
C THR A 121 -13.34 -24.93 14.87
N SER A 122 -12.31 -25.47 14.21
CA SER A 122 -12.37 -26.78 13.56
C SER A 122 -11.02 -27.51 13.63
N ALA A 123 -11.09 -28.81 13.92
CA ALA A 123 -9.93 -29.70 14.03
C ALA A 123 -9.29 -30.04 12.69
N THR A 124 -10.05 -29.88 11.62
CA THR A 124 -9.61 -30.12 10.25
C THR A 124 -10.11 -28.97 9.39
N VAL A 125 -9.21 -28.45 8.55
CA VAL A 125 -9.59 -27.46 7.53
C VAL A 125 -10.41 -28.20 6.48
N THR A 126 -11.71 -27.93 6.42
CA THR A 126 -12.61 -28.51 5.41
C THR A 126 -12.27 -27.99 4.01
N GLN A 127 -12.63 -28.72 2.95
CA GLN A 127 -12.40 -28.26 1.57
C GLN A 127 -13.10 -26.91 1.30
N ASP A 128 -14.31 -26.69 1.83
CA ASP A 128 -15.02 -25.42 1.70
C ASP A 128 -14.27 -24.24 2.33
N MET A 129 -13.52 -24.45 3.42
CA MET A 129 -12.68 -23.40 4.01
C MET A 129 -11.46 -23.11 3.13
N ARG A 130 -10.86 -24.14 2.51
CA ARG A 130 -9.77 -23.96 1.55
C ARG A 130 -10.23 -23.20 0.31
N ASP A 131 -11.38 -23.56 -0.26
CA ASP A 131 -11.88 -22.95 -1.50
C ASP A 131 -12.31 -21.50 -1.27
N ASN A 132 -12.96 -21.20 -0.14
CA ASN A 132 -13.25 -19.82 0.25
C ASN A 132 -11.99 -19.00 0.49
N ALA A 133 -10.96 -19.57 1.13
CA ALA A 133 -9.69 -18.88 1.36
C ALA A 133 -8.94 -18.63 0.04
N LYS A 134 -8.92 -19.60 -0.89
CA LYS A 134 -8.38 -19.43 -2.23
C LYS A 134 -9.10 -18.31 -2.98
N SER A 135 -10.43 -18.37 -3.06
CA SER A 135 -11.22 -17.37 -3.78
C SER A 135 -10.99 -15.96 -3.25
N ARG A 136 -10.97 -15.77 -1.92
CA ARG A 136 -10.71 -14.45 -1.32
C ARG A 136 -9.32 -13.95 -1.64
N THR A 137 -8.31 -14.82 -1.48
CA THR A 137 -6.91 -14.45 -1.73
C THR A 137 -6.73 -14.10 -3.21
N THR A 138 -7.26 -14.90 -4.14
CA THR A 138 -7.19 -14.64 -5.58
C THR A 138 -7.82 -13.29 -5.95
N ILE A 139 -9.00 -12.95 -5.42
CA ILE A 139 -9.66 -11.66 -5.70
C ILE A 139 -8.77 -10.50 -5.24
N ILE A 140 -8.19 -10.61 -4.05
CA ILE A 140 -7.29 -9.59 -3.50
C ILE A 140 -6.04 -9.45 -4.38
N SER A 141 -5.40 -10.56 -4.75
CA SER A 141 -4.20 -10.53 -5.59
C SER A 141 -4.48 -9.91 -6.96
N VAL A 142 -5.61 -10.23 -7.58
CA VAL A 142 -6.04 -9.61 -8.85
C VAL A 142 -6.26 -8.10 -8.68
N ALA A 143 -6.88 -7.67 -7.59
CA ALA A 143 -7.05 -6.25 -7.30
C ALA A 143 -5.70 -5.51 -7.19
N PHE A 144 -4.70 -6.11 -6.53
CA PHE A 144 -3.35 -5.54 -6.45
C PHE A 144 -2.66 -5.45 -7.82
N ILE A 145 -2.86 -6.43 -8.70
CA ILE A 145 -2.34 -6.39 -10.08
C ILE A 145 -2.97 -5.22 -10.84
N ILE A 146 -4.29 -5.06 -10.78
CA ILE A 146 -5.01 -3.98 -11.45
C ILE A 146 -4.54 -2.61 -10.93
N LEU A 147 -4.40 -2.46 -9.61
CA LEU A 147 -3.91 -1.23 -9.00
C LEU A 147 -2.46 -0.92 -9.40
N GLY A 148 -1.61 -1.94 -9.49
CA GLY A 148 -0.23 -1.79 -9.95
C GLY A 148 -0.15 -1.33 -11.40
N ILE A 149 -0.94 -1.92 -12.30
CA ILE A 149 -1.04 -1.52 -13.71
C ILE A 149 -1.59 -0.09 -13.82
N ALA A 150 -2.62 0.24 -13.06
CA ALA A 150 -3.23 1.56 -13.01
C ALA A 150 -2.21 2.62 -12.55
N ALA A 151 -1.39 2.32 -11.53
CA ALA A 151 -0.31 3.19 -11.06
C ALA A 151 0.78 3.41 -12.12
N MET A 152 1.21 2.34 -12.80
CA MET A 152 2.20 2.43 -13.88
C MET A 152 1.68 3.27 -15.06
N ALA A 153 0.43 3.03 -15.47
CA ALA A 153 -0.22 3.81 -16.52
C ALA A 153 -0.31 5.29 -16.12
N ALA A 154 -0.78 5.60 -14.90
CA ALA A 154 -0.82 6.97 -14.44
C ALA A 154 0.57 7.62 -14.41
N GLY A 155 1.58 6.92 -13.91
CA GLY A 155 2.97 7.39 -13.90
C GLY A 155 3.46 7.75 -15.30
N TRP A 156 3.19 6.90 -16.29
CA TRP A 156 3.51 7.18 -17.68
C TRP A 156 2.81 8.46 -18.21
N PHE A 157 1.52 8.61 -17.92
CA PHE A 157 0.72 9.76 -18.37
C PHE A 157 0.96 11.06 -17.57
N LEU A 158 1.59 11.00 -16.39
CA LEU A 158 2.04 12.19 -15.67
C LEU A 158 3.03 13.02 -16.49
N ARG A 159 3.88 12.36 -17.29
CA ARG A 159 4.83 13.04 -18.18
C ARG A 159 4.15 13.92 -19.24
N GLN A 160 2.93 13.54 -19.65
CA GLN A 160 2.16 14.25 -20.67
C GLN A 160 1.28 15.37 -20.08
N GLY A 161 1.31 15.59 -18.76
CA GLY A 161 0.47 16.60 -18.11
C GLY A 161 -1.02 16.24 -18.10
N ALA A 162 -1.37 14.96 -18.17
CA ALA A 162 -2.77 14.53 -18.17
C ALA A 162 -3.42 14.74 -16.79
N ALA A 163 -4.51 15.52 -16.73
CA ALA A 163 -5.22 15.80 -15.48
C ALA A 163 -5.85 14.54 -14.84
N TRP A 164 -6.29 13.58 -15.67
CA TRP A 164 -6.86 12.33 -15.19
C TRP A 164 -5.84 11.46 -14.46
N ALA A 165 -4.56 11.49 -14.86
CA ALA A 165 -3.50 10.70 -14.25
C ALA A 165 -3.30 11.05 -12.76
N ARG A 166 -3.42 12.34 -12.41
CA ARG A 166 -3.36 12.79 -11.00
C ARG A 166 -4.52 12.27 -10.18
N ARG A 167 -5.74 12.33 -10.73
CA ARG A 167 -6.95 11.84 -10.05
C ARG A 167 -6.90 10.34 -9.86
N LEU A 168 -6.39 9.63 -10.87
CA LEU A 168 -6.23 8.18 -10.81
C LEU A 168 -5.19 7.78 -9.76
N LEU A 169 -4.04 8.45 -9.66
CA LEU A 169 -3.06 8.17 -8.60
C LEU A 169 -3.62 8.40 -7.19
N VAL A 170 -4.40 9.47 -6.98
CA VAL A 170 -5.07 9.70 -5.69
C VAL A 170 -6.05 8.58 -5.40
N GLY A 171 -6.84 8.14 -6.40
CA GLY A 171 -7.74 7.00 -6.28
C GLY A 171 -7.00 5.71 -5.91
N VAL A 172 -5.88 5.42 -6.57
CA VAL A 172 -5.04 4.24 -6.27
C VAL A 172 -4.50 4.32 -4.84
N VAL A 173 -4.02 5.47 -4.38
CA VAL A 173 -3.57 5.65 -2.98
C VAL A 173 -4.71 5.42 -1.99
N ALA A 174 -5.88 6.01 -2.24
CA ALA A 174 -7.03 5.84 -1.35
C ALA A 174 -7.48 4.38 -1.27
N VAL A 175 -7.59 3.70 -2.42
CA VAL A 175 -7.99 2.29 -2.48
C VAL A 175 -6.95 1.39 -1.83
N THR A 176 -5.65 1.63 -2.07
CA THR A 176 -4.59 0.83 -1.44
C THR A 176 -4.56 1.02 0.08
N MET A 177 -4.73 2.24 0.59
CA MET A 177 -4.83 2.49 2.04
C MET A 177 -6.02 1.75 2.66
N LEU A 178 -7.21 1.86 2.05
CA LEU A 178 -8.39 1.12 2.52
C LEU A 178 -8.15 -0.39 2.50
N ALA A 179 -7.58 -0.92 1.42
CA ALA A 179 -7.25 -2.34 1.31
C ALA A 179 -6.28 -2.78 2.42
N THR A 180 -5.25 -2.00 2.73
CA THR A 180 -4.32 -2.34 3.83
C THR A 180 -4.98 -2.34 5.20
N MET A 181 -5.92 -1.42 5.46
CA MET A 181 -6.67 -1.39 6.72
C MET A 181 -7.61 -2.60 6.86
N PHE A 182 -8.29 -3.00 5.78
CA PHE A 182 -9.20 -4.15 5.83
C PHE A 182 -8.48 -5.50 5.91
N LEU A 183 -7.33 -5.63 5.27
CA LEU A 183 -6.62 -6.90 5.21
C LEU A 183 -5.78 -7.18 6.45
N GLY A 184 -5.37 -6.15 7.19
CA GLY A 184 -4.46 -6.31 8.34
C GLY A 184 -3.08 -6.88 7.97
N VAL A 185 -2.81 -7.10 6.68
CA VAL A 185 -1.56 -7.64 6.17
C VAL A 185 -0.59 -6.50 5.94
N SER A 186 0.16 -6.16 6.97
CA SER A 186 1.25 -5.18 6.89
C SER A 186 2.53 -5.88 6.45
N ASN A 187 2.72 -6.07 5.15
CA ASN A 187 4.02 -6.48 4.60
C ASN A 187 4.91 -5.23 4.39
N LEU A 188 6.21 -5.36 4.68
CA LEU A 188 7.19 -4.30 4.44
C LEU A 188 7.13 -3.77 3.00
N LEU A 189 6.93 -4.67 2.02
CA LEU A 189 6.83 -4.30 0.61
C LEU A 189 5.59 -3.46 0.30
N THR A 190 4.42 -3.82 0.85
CA THR A 190 3.20 -3.02 0.71
C THR A 190 3.35 -1.64 1.34
N LEU A 191 4.07 -1.54 2.47
CA LEU A 191 4.30 -0.28 3.16
C LEU A 191 5.24 0.62 2.33
N LEU A 192 6.33 0.06 1.80
CA LEU A 192 7.26 0.81 0.96
C LEU A 192 6.58 1.29 -0.35
N ALA A 193 5.76 0.44 -0.98
CA ALA A 193 5.03 0.80 -2.18
C ALA A 193 3.96 1.88 -1.93
N THR A 194 3.21 1.80 -0.83
CA THR A 194 2.21 2.83 -0.46
C THR A 194 2.87 4.15 -0.12
N VAL A 195 3.97 4.17 0.64
CA VAL A 195 4.74 5.39 0.93
C VAL A 195 5.29 6.01 -0.35
N ALA A 196 5.85 5.22 -1.26
CA ALA A 196 6.33 5.70 -2.55
C ALA A 196 5.20 6.37 -3.37
N LEU A 197 4.00 5.77 -3.39
CA LEU A 197 2.84 6.40 -4.05
C LEU A 197 2.40 7.69 -3.37
N VAL A 198 2.36 7.75 -2.04
CA VAL A 198 1.99 8.96 -1.30
C VAL A 198 2.95 10.10 -1.64
N VAL A 199 4.26 9.83 -1.61
CA VAL A 199 5.28 10.81 -2.00
C VAL A 199 5.13 11.22 -3.46
N ALA A 200 4.88 10.26 -4.36
CA ALA A 200 4.63 10.54 -5.77
C ALA A 200 3.43 11.47 -5.94
N VAL A 201 2.31 11.22 -5.25
CA VAL A 201 1.12 12.08 -5.26
C VAL A 201 1.46 13.47 -4.73
N LEU A 202 2.09 13.60 -3.56
CA LEU A 202 2.46 14.90 -3.01
C LEU A 202 3.29 15.74 -3.99
N LEU A 203 4.27 15.13 -4.66
CA LEU A 203 5.09 15.80 -5.67
C LEU A 203 4.30 16.27 -6.91
N THR A 204 3.14 15.67 -7.22
CA THR A 204 2.27 16.16 -8.30
C THR A 204 1.42 17.38 -7.90
N TYR A 205 1.17 17.58 -6.59
CA TYR A 205 0.34 18.68 -6.09
C TYR A 205 1.16 19.85 -5.52
N LEU A 206 2.38 19.61 -5.04
CA LEU A 206 3.19 20.65 -4.39
C LEU A 206 4.12 21.39 -5.37
N GLY A 207 4.29 22.69 -5.12
CA GLY A 207 5.23 23.57 -5.82
C GLY A 207 5.13 23.53 -7.35
N LYS A 208 6.25 23.22 -8.02
CA LYS A 208 6.36 23.24 -9.50
C LYS A 208 5.49 22.17 -10.19
N GLY A 209 5.08 21.11 -9.49
CA GLY A 209 4.21 20.07 -10.04
C GLY A 209 2.82 20.62 -10.37
N GLY A 210 2.22 21.37 -9.44
CA GLY A 210 0.91 22.01 -9.64
C GLY A 210 0.91 22.98 -10.83
N VAL A 211 1.95 23.81 -10.97
CA VAL A 211 2.12 24.77 -12.08
C VAL A 211 2.20 24.07 -13.42
N PHE A 212 2.96 22.97 -13.50
CA PHE A 212 3.14 22.22 -14.75
C PHE A 212 1.78 21.74 -15.31
N PHE A 213 0.91 21.22 -14.46
CA PHE A 213 -0.43 20.78 -14.88
C PHE A 213 -1.36 21.96 -15.21
N ALA A 214 -1.26 23.07 -14.49
CA ALA A 214 -2.02 24.28 -14.81
C ALA A 214 -1.65 24.82 -16.21
N ARG A 215 -0.34 24.88 -16.52
CA ARG A 215 0.17 25.28 -17.84
C ARG A 215 -0.23 24.28 -18.94
N ALA A 216 -0.08 22.97 -18.69
CA ALA A 216 -0.51 21.95 -19.64
C ALA A 216 -2.01 22.03 -19.95
N MET A 217 -2.85 22.34 -18.95
CA MET A 217 -4.28 22.53 -19.14
C MET A 217 -4.60 23.81 -19.93
N ALA A 218 -3.92 24.92 -19.63
CA ALA A 218 -4.08 26.20 -20.32
C ALA A 218 -3.78 26.05 -21.82
N ARG A 219 -2.69 25.37 -22.19
CA ARG A 219 -2.35 25.14 -23.61
C ARG A 219 -3.33 24.24 -24.34
N ARG A 220 -3.86 23.21 -23.68
CA ARG A 220 -4.90 22.34 -24.28
C ARG A 220 -6.18 23.11 -24.56
N ARG A 221 -6.56 24.03 -23.67
CA ARG A 221 -7.73 24.91 -23.87
C ARG A 221 -7.49 25.96 -24.95
N ALA A 222 -6.26 26.45 -25.11
CA ALA A 222 -5.91 27.39 -26.17
C ALA A 222 -5.85 26.75 -27.56
N ALA A 223 -5.67 25.42 -27.64
CA ALA A 223 -5.61 24.66 -28.89
C ALA A 223 -6.95 24.03 -29.32
N SER A 224 -8.00 24.15 -28.48
CA SER A 224 -9.37 23.66 -28.74
C SER A 224 -10.29 24.80 -29.10
#